data_AF-A0A7Z0ER78-F1
#
_entry.id   AF-A0A7Z0ER78-F1
#
_cell.length_a   1.000
_cell.length_b   1.000
_cell.length_c   1.000
_cell.angle_alpha   90.00
_cell.angle_beta   90.00
_cell.angle_gamma   90.00
#
_symmetry.space_group_name_H-M   'P 1'
#
loop_
_entity.id
_entity.type
_entity.pdbx_description
1 polymer ?
#
loop_
_entity_poly.entity_id
_entity_poly.type
_entity_poly.pdbx_seq_one_letter_code
_entity_poly.pdbx_strand_id
1 'polypeptide(L)'
;MRRRTFLTGATAAAGLTTVAAPVTAPSPAAAADDRAVPRVLSEPASGDGLVRPDRRFDLVTVARAVGAPAGAIRFETADGLGPWRPLDPHTMGRDDREPTASALVRAPEGAIGYEVDGDARTSALNLHDGEPLRFGGPERTTLSVAADVDTERARRSPGPVRFRTRAGWGADESLRFDEDGNDLWAPVFHRVQLLTVHHTAMATTDDHAADVRGVYRYHAAELGWGDIGYHVLIDPDGVVYEGRHSGPDGVPVFSGRPWPGDARSVTAGHVYGYNHANVGVCLLGDFTDALPTRAAQDSLVAVLRVLCAVTGLDPAAEITYVNPDTGARTPGDTLSRHRDWLATECPGNAFAAEFDALVRDRVAGRGRG
;
A
#
# COMPACT_ATOMS: atom_id res chain seq x y z
N MET A 1 -5.43 17.08 -96.77
CA MET A 1 -6.31 16.36 -95.83
C MET A 1 -5.47 15.43 -94.96
N ARG A 2 -5.64 15.52 -93.62
CA ARG A 2 -5.29 14.55 -92.53
C ARG A 2 -3.86 13.95 -92.52
N ARG A 3 -2.94 14.54 -91.76
CA ARG A 3 -2.51 14.25 -90.36
C ARG A 3 -1.72 12.94 -90.17
N ARG A 4 -0.42 13.13 -89.89
CA ARG A 4 0.56 12.20 -89.30
C ARG A 4 0.08 11.67 -87.94
N THR A 5 0.42 10.43 -87.60
CA THR A 5 0.35 9.91 -86.22
C THR A 5 1.74 9.42 -85.80
N PHE A 6 2.21 9.99 -84.70
CA PHE A 6 3.48 9.71 -84.02
C PHE A 6 3.33 8.59 -82.98
N LEU A 7 4.49 8.01 -82.64
CA LEU A 7 4.76 6.98 -81.64
C LEU A 7 4.16 7.25 -80.27
N THR A 8 3.82 6.17 -79.57
CA THR A 8 4.06 6.02 -78.13
C THR A 8 4.48 4.59 -77.82
N GLY A 9 5.73 4.43 -77.36
CA GLY A 9 6.18 3.23 -76.64
C GLY A 9 5.72 3.30 -75.19
N ALA A 10 5.25 2.18 -74.66
CA ALA A 10 4.86 2.05 -73.25
C ALA A 10 5.91 1.22 -72.50
N THR A 11 6.60 1.87 -71.59
CA THR A 11 7.41 1.28 -70.51
C THR A 11 6.48 0.71 -69.43
N ALA A 12 6.64 -0.58 -69.10
CA ALA A 12 5.98 -1.20 -67.96
C ALA A 12 6.89 -1.11 -66.71
N ALA A 13 6.35 -0.57 -65.62
CA ALA A 13 7.00 -0.51 -64.32
C ALA A 13 6.31 -1.45 -63.31
N ALA A 14 7.17 -2.15 -62.57
CA ALA A 14 7.09 -2.88 -61.30
C ALA A 14 5.77 -2.98 -60.51
N GLY A 15 5.60 -4.17 -59.93
CA GLY A 15 4.88 -4.40 -58.67
C GLY A 15 5.29 -5.74 -58.05
N LEU A 16 6.33 -5.76 -57.22
CA LEU A 16 6.62 -6.91 -56.34
C LEU A 16 5.65 -6.87 -55.17
N THR A 17 4.68 -7.78 -55.16
CA THR A 17 3.82 -8.04 -54.00
C THR A 17 4.54 -9.00 -53.04
N THR A 18 5.08 -8.47 -51.95
CA THR A 18 5.52 -9.28 -50.82
C THR A 18 4.30 -9.84 -50.09
N VAL A 19 4.11 -11.15 -50.17
CA VAL A 19 3.09 -11.87 -49.39
C VAL A 19 3.54 -11.89 -47.93
N ALA A 20 2.87 -11.12 -47.07
CA ALA A 20 3.07 -11.17 -45.64
C ALA A 20 2.53 -12.50 -45.09
N ALA A 21 3.37 -13.25 -44.37
CA ALA A 21 2.93 -14.43 -43.63
C ALA A 21 1.93 -14.00 -42.54
N PRO A 22 0.87 -14.77 -42.27
CA PRO A 22 -0.07 -14.44 -41.20
C PRO A 22 0.67 -14.51 -39.87
N VAL A 23 0.65 -13.39 -39.13
CA VAL A 23 1.03 -13.35 -37.72
C VAL A 23 0.01 -14.22 -36.99
N THR A 24 0.40 -15.44 -36.64
CA THR A 24 -0.34 -16.26 -35.69
C THR A 24 -0.37 -15.51 -34.36
N ALA A 25 -1.54 -14.99 -34.01
CA ALA A 25 -1.81 -14.53 -32.66
C ALA A 25 -1.50 -15.68 -31.68
N PRO A 26 -0.89 -15.40 -30.51
CA PRO A 26 -0.68 -16.44 -29.52
C PRO A 26 -2.05 -16.99 -29.11
N SER A 27 -2.25 -18.31 -29.23
CA SER A 27 -3.39 -18.98 -28.60
C SER A 27 -3.37 -18.72 -27.10
N PRO A 28 -4.49 -18.34 -26.47
CA PRO A 28 -4.58 -18.35 -25.02
C PRO A 28 -4.82 -19.79 -24.59
N ALA A 29 -3.78 -20.46 -24.09
CA ALA A 29 -3.95 -21.76 -23.45
C ALA A 29 -3.03 -21.92 -22.24
N ALA A 30 -3.66 -21.85 -21.07
CA ALA A 30 -3.35 -22.47 -19.77
C ALA A 30 -2.05 -22.03 -19.07
N ALA A 31 -2.07 -21.60 -17.80
CA ALA A 31 -2.97 -21.98 -16.72
C ALA A 31 -3.80 -20.81 -16.18
N ALA A 32 -5.08 -21.05 -15.90
CA ALA A 32 -5.73 -20.32 -14.82
C ALA A 32 -4.95 -20.71 -13.56
N ASP A 33 -4.16 -19.77 -13.07
CA ASP A 33 -3.36 -19.94 -11.87
C ASP A 33 -4.36 -20.13 -10.72
N ASP A 34 -4.50 -21.37 -10.24
CA ASP A 34 -5.50 -21.73 -9.22
C ASP A 34 -5.05 -21.30 -7.83
N ARG A 35 -4.55 -20.06 -7.73
CA ARG A 35 -4.12 -19.44 -6.48
C ARG A 35 -5.36 -19.17 -5.65
N ALA A 36 -5.40 -19.81 -4.49
CA ALA A 36 -6.39 -19.58 -3.47
C ALA A 36 -5.71 -19.23 -2.14
N VAL A 37 -6.27 -18.28 -1.42
CA VAL A 37 -5.89 -17.99 -0.02
C VAL A 37 -7.14 -17.99 0.86
N PRO A 38 -7.03 -18.26 2.16
CA PRO A 38 -8.18 -18.14 3.05
C PRO A 38 -8.69 -16.70 3.09
N ARG A 39 -10.01 -16.52 2.97
CA ARG A 39 -10.64 -15.22 3.26
C ARG A 39 -10.41 -14.87 4.73
N VAL A 40 -10.16 -13.59 5.03
CA VAL A 40 -10.11 -13.14 6.42
C VAL A 40 -11.53 -13.09 6.98
N LEU A 41 -11.79 -13.86 8.03
CA LEU A 41 -13.06 -13.83 8.76
C LEU A 41 -13.00 -12.77 9.87
N SER A 42 -14.16 -12.28 10.27
CA SER A 42 -14.31 -11.27 11.31
C SER A 42 -15.51 -11.60 12.20
N GLU A 43 -15.31 -11.51 13.51
CA GLU A 43 -16.34 -11.65 14.54
C GLU A 43 -16.41 -10.35 15.36
N PRO A 44 -17.35 -9.43 15.05
CA PRO A 44 -17.47 -8.16 15.74
C PRO A 44 -18.06 -8.36 17.15
N ALA A 45 -17.54 -7.60 18.10
CA ALA A 45 -18.01 -7.53 19.47
C ALA A 45 -18.04 -6.09 19.99
N SER A 46 -19.01 -5.81 20.86
CA SER A 46 -19.17 -4.51 21.51
C SER A 46 -19.52 -4.70 23.00
N GLY A 47 -19.11 -3.73 23.81
CA GLY A 47 -19.37 -3.68 25.24
C GLY A 47 -18.16 -4.01 26.09
N ASP A 48 -18.37 -3.94 27.40
CA ASP A 48 -17.33 -4.13 28.40
C ASP A 48 -17.22 -5.60 28.83
N GLY A 49 -15.98 -6.06 29.00
CA GLY A 49 -15.67 -7.36 29.59
C GLY A 49 -15.08 -8.39 28.62
N LEU A 50 -15.04 -9.64 29.08
CA LEU A 50 -14.36 -10.72 28.40
C LEU A 50 -15.16 -11.23 27.20
N VAL A 51 -14.58 -11.09 26.01
CA VAL A 51 -15.08 -11.61 24.74
C VAL A 51 -14.41 -12.95 24.44
N ARG A 52 -15.20 -13.96 24.07
CA ARG A 52 -14.72 -15.26 23.58
C ARG A 52 -15.29 -15.52 22.19
N PRO A 53 -14.53 -15.24 21.12
CA PRO A 53 -14.94 -15.56 19.76
C PRO A 53 -15.25 -17.05 19.59
N ASP A 54 -16.17 -17.38 18.68
CA ASP A 54 -16.56 -18.77 18.40
C ASP A 54 -15.44 -19.53 17.66
N ARG A 55 -14.60 -18.80 16.91
CA ARG A 55 -13.46 -19.33 16.16
C ARG A 55 -12.15 -18.91 16.79
N ARG A 56 -11.07 -19.59 16.40
CA ARG A 56 -9.72 -19.04 16.62
C ARG A 56 -9.63 -17.66 15.98
N PHE A 57 -8.76 -16.80 16.51
CA PHE A 57 -8.50 -15.48 15.96
C PHE A 57 -7.02 -15.15 16.14
N ASP A 58 -6.49 -14.41 15.17
CA ASP A 58 -5.08 -14.04 15.08
C ASP A 58 -4.88 -12.56 15.41
N LEU A 59 -5.90 -11.74 15.14
CA LEU A 59 -5.88 -10.29 15.38
C LEU A 59 -7.14 -9.84 16.12
N VAL A 60 -7.01 -8.74 16.85
CA VAL A 60 -8.13 -7.99 17.41
C VAL A 60 -8.03 -6.55 16.89
N THR A 61 -9.07 -6.10 16.21
CA THR A 61 -9.23 -4.68 15.90
C THR A 61 -9.84 -3.98 17.10
N VAL A 62 -9.40 -2.76 17.38
CA VAL A 62 -9.96 -1.93 18.44
C VAL A 62 -10.21 -0.55 17.86
N ALA A 63 -11.45 -0.09 17.90
CA ALA A 63 -11.86 1.22 17.42
C ALA A 63 -12.61 1.98 18.52
N ARG A 64 -12.18 3.22 18.77
CA ARG A 64 -12.75 4.11 19.78
C ARG A 64 -13.08 5.47 19.18
N ALA A 65 -13.85 6.25 19.93
CA ALA A 65 -14.03 7.67 19.63
C ALA A 65 -12.69 8.41 19.72
N VAL A 66 -12.49 9.39 18.84
CA VAL A 66 -11.30 10.25 18.87
C VAL A 66 -11.25 11.03 20.19
N GLY A 67 -10.07 11.07 20.82
CA GLY A 67 -9.87 11.72 22.11
C GLY A 67 -10.25 10.87 23.33
N ALA A 68 -10.80 9.65 23.12
CA ALA A 68 -10.93 8.69 24.20
C ALA A 68 -9.54 8.24 24.70
N PRO A 69 -9.41 7.84 25.98
CA PRO A 69 -8.19 7.20 26.47
C PRO A 69 -7.84 5.98 25.61
N ALA A 70 -6.55 5.77 25.39
CA ALA A 70 -6.07 4.66 24.56
C ALA A 70 -6.54 3.29 25.08
N GLY A 71 -6.56 3.14 26.41
CA GLY A 71 -6.92 1.92 27.11
C GLY A 71 -5.85 0.84 26.97
N ALA A 72 -6.23 -0.38 27.30
CA ALA A 72 -5.38 -1.56 27.23
C ALA A 72 -6.17 -2.76 26.72
N ILE A 73 -5.46 -3.81 26.32
CA ILE A 73 -6.02 -5.11 25.95
C ILE A 73 -5.29 -6.22 26.68
N ARG A 74 -6.02 -7.25 27.11
CA ARG A 74 -5.45 -8.51 27.59
C ARG A 74 -6.11 -9.69 26.91
N PHE A 75 -5.43 -10.83 26.92
CA PHE A 75 -5.90 -12.05 26.28
C PHE A 75 -6.09 -13.16 27.32
N GLU A 76 -7.12 -13.96 27.12
CA GLU A 76 -7.34 -15.20 27.84
C GLU A 76 -6.75 -16.36 27.03
N THR A 77 -6.01 -17.23 27.70
CA THR A 77 -5.48 -18.48 27.17
C THR A 77 -5.93 -19.65 28.04
N ALA A 78 -5.50 -20.87 27.73
CA ALA A 78 -5.75 -22.03 28.59
C ALA A 78 -5.18 -21.85 30.03
N ASP A 79 -4.13 -21.03 30.19
CA ASP A 79 -3.51 -20.71 31.47
C ASP A 79 -4.24 -19.58 32.24
N GLY A 80 -5.29 -19.01 31.64
CA GLY A 80 -6.08 -17.91 32.18
C GLY A 80 -5.78 -16.56 31.53
N LEU A 81 -6.20 -15.48 32.21
CA LEU A 81 -6.03 -14.10 31.74
C LEU A 81 -4.59 -13.62 31.91
N GLY A 82 -4.00 -13.18 30.80
CA GLY A 82 -2.69 -12.54 30.78
C GLY A 82 -2.69 -11.10 31.32
N PRO A 83 -1.52 -10.45 31.32
CA PRO A 83 -1.39 -9.06 31.73
C PRO A 83 -2.05 -8.11 30.72
N TRP A 84 -2.47 -6.95 31.22
CA TRP A 84 -2.85 -5.81 30.38
C TRP A 84 -1.68 -5.30 29.56
N ARG A 85 -1.92 -5.07 28.27
CA ARG A 85 -0.98 -4.47 27.32
C ARG A 85 -1.54 -3.11 26.88
N PRO A 86 -0.77 -2.02 26.95
CA PRO A 86 -1.21 -0.73 26.42
C PRO A 86 -1.64 -0.86 24.96
N LEU A 87 -2.66 -0.09 24.60
CA LEU A 87 -3.01 0.14 23.20
C LEU A 87 -2.36 1.44 22.74
N ASP A 88 -1.85 1.46 21.52
CA ASP A 88 -1.33 2.67 20.89
C ASP A 88 -2.22 3.03 19.69
N PRO A 89 -3.40 3.63 19.91
CA PRO A 89 -4.30 3.97 18.82
C PRO A 89 -3.70 5.06 17.95
N HIS A 90 -3.79 4.85 16.65
CA HIS A 90 -3.38 5.85 15.67
C HIS A 90 -4.60 6.55 15.09
N THR A 91 -4.44 7.85 14.83
CA THR A 91 -5.43 8.62 14.07
C THR A 91 -5.07 8.54 12.60
N MET A 92 -5.77 7.65 11.89
CA MET A 92 -5.71 7.49 10.44
C MET A 92 -7.14 7.40 9.90
N GLY A 93 -7.31 7.62 8.59
CA GLY A 93 -8.65 7.74 8.04
C GLY A 93 -8.69 8.40 6.68
N ARG A 94 -9.86 8.28 6.05
CA ARG A 94 -10.24 9.06 4.88
C ARG A 94 -10.58 10.48 5.29
N ASP A 95 -10.20 11.46 4.50
CA ASP A 95 -10.46 12.88 4.79
C ASP A 95 -11.94 13.27 4.59
N ASP A 96 -12.76 12.39 4.02
CA ASP A 96 -14.19 12.61 3.75
C ASP A 96 -15.13 12.25 4.91
N ARG A 97 -14.58 11.85 6.05
CA ARG A 97 -15.31 11.42 7.24
C ARG A 97 -14.48 11.64 8.49
N GLU A 98 -15.13 11.63 9.66
CA GLU A 98 -14.43 11.74 10.93
C GLU A 98 -13.39 10.61 11.09
N PRO A 99 -12.19 10.92 11.62
CA PRO A 99 -11.18 9.90 11.82
C PRO A 99 -11.60 8.97 12.96
N THR A 100 -10.98 7.80 13.02
CA THR A 100 -11.20 6.84 14.11
C THR A 100 -9.88 6.58 14.82
N ALA A 101 -9.87 6.73 16.14
CA ALA A 101 -8.74 6.29 16.96
C ALA A 101 -8.80 4.77 17.04
N SER A 102 -7.83 4.08 16.46
CA SER A 102 -7.89 2.63 16.35
C SER A 102 -6.53 1.96 16.34
N ALA A 103 -6.53 0.69 16.75
CA ALA A 103 -5.35 -0.16 16.83
C ALA A 103 -5.68 -1.56 16.28
N LEU A 104 -4.64 -2.24 15.78
CA LEU A 104 -4.71 -3.62 15.32
C LEU A 104 -3.70 -4.44 16.11
N VAL A 105 -4.19 -5.38 16.91
CA VAL A 105 -3.38 -6.08 17.91
C VAL A 105 -3.26 -7.55 17.54
N ARG A 106 -2.04 -8.09 17.62
CA ARG A 106 -1.79 -9.53 17.50
C ARG A 106 -2.26 -10.28 18.74
N ALA A 107 -3.12 -11.27 18.55
CA ALA A 107 -3.45 -12.23 19.60
C ALA A 107 -2.26 -13.17 19.84
N PRO A 108 -1.90 -13.46 21.10
CA PRO A 108 -0.90 -14.49 21.39
C PRO A 108 -1.41 -15.85 20.94
N GLU A 109 -0.48 -16.76 20.62
CA GLU A 109 -0.81 -18.14 20.29
C GLU A 109 -1.65 -18.79 21.41
N GLY A 110 -2.71 -19.50 21.04
CA GLY A 110 -3.62 -20.15 21.99
C GLY A 110 -4.59 -19.19 22.70
N ALA A 111 -4.72 -17.94 22.25
CA ALA A 111 -5.77 -17.05 22.74
C ALA A 111 -7.16 -17.63 22.45
N ILE A 112 -8.00 -17.68 23.48
CA ILE A 112 -9.40 -18.14 23.43
C ILE A 112 -10.39 -17.01 23.75
N GLY A 113 -9.88 -15.87 24.19
CA GLY A 113 -10.67 -14.68 24.47
C GLY A 113 -9.80 -13.46 24.65
N TYR A 114 -10.43 -12.30 24.71
CA TYR A 114 -9.77 -11.03 24.95
C TYR A 114 -10.68 -10.08 25.73
N GLU A 115 -10.08 -9.11 26.40
CA GLU A 115 -10.78 -8.05 27.09
C GLU A 115 -10.09 -6.73 26.76
N VAL A 116 -10.90 -5.72 26.46
CA VAL A 116 -10.45 -4.37 26.18
C VAL A 116 -10.94 -3.46 27.30
N ASP A 117 -10.06 -2.63 27.83
CA ASP A 117 -10.36 -1.71 28.93
C ASP A 117 -11.23 -0.54 28.42
N GLY A 118 -12.46 -0.43 28.91
CA GLY A 118 -13.43 0.61 28.57
C GLY A 118 -14.01 0.49 27.15
N ASP A 119 -14.98 1.36 26.86
CA ASP A 119 -15.78 1.32 25.63
C ASP A 119 -14.92 1.29 24.35
N ALA A 120 -15.07 0.20 23.60
CA ALA A 120 -14.50 0.04 22.27
C ALA A 120 -15.41 -0.83 21.39
N ARG A 121 -15.38 -0.54 20.09
CA ARG A 121 -15.82 -1.52 19.08
C ARG A 121 -14.64 -2.40 18.75
N THR A 122 -14.84 -3.71 18.75
CA THR A 122 -13.76 -4.67 18.47
C THR A 122 -14.21 -5.70 17.46
N SER A 123 -13.27 -6.28 16.75
CA SER A 123 -13.52 -7.47 15.93
C SER A 123 -12.36 -8.43 16.06
N ALA A 124 -12.66 -9.70 16.32
CA ALA A 124 -11.67 -10.77 16.25
C ALA A 124 -11.52 -11.21 14.80
N LEU A 125 -10.30 -11.14 14.25
CA LEU A 125 -10.02 -11.54 12.87
C LEU A 125 -9.31 -12.88 12.83
N ASN A 126 -9.76 -13.76 11.94
CA ASN A 126 -9.13 -15.03 11.65
C ASN A 126 -8.60 -15.01 10.21
N LEU A 127 -7.29 -15.17 10.06
CA LEU A 127 -6.56 -15.03 8.80
C LEU A 127 -6.49 -16.33 7.99
N HIS A 128 -7.01 -17.44 8.52
CA HIS A 128 -6.62 -18.78 8.09
C HIS A 128 -7.78 -19.76 7.86
N ASP A 129 -8.96 -19.56 8.45
CA ASP A 129 -10.11 -20.49 8.35
C ASP A 129 -11.17 -20.10 7.32
N GLY A 130 -11.06 -18.93 6.69
CA GLY A 130 -12.05 -18.53 5.72
C GLY A 130 -12.03 -19.42 4.48
N GLU A 131 -13.19 -19.51 3.84
CA GLU A 131 -13.33 -20.22 2.57
C GLU A 131 -12.30 -19.73 1.55
N PRO A 132 -11.79 -20.62 0.68
CA PRO A 132 -10.77 -20.26 -0.30
C PRO A 132 -11.25 -19.15 -1.24
N LEU A 133 -10.55 -18.02 -1.21
CA LEU A 133 -10.72 -16.93 -2.16
C LEU A 133 -9.75 -17.14 -3.32
N ARG A 134 -10.25 -17.16 -4.55
CA ARG A 134 -9.47 -17.42 -5.77
C ARG A 134 -9.23 -16.13 -6.54
N PHE A 135 -8.05 -16.01 -7.15
CA PHE A 135 -7.64 -14.79 -7.83
C PHE A 135 -7.13 -15.06 -9.25
N GLY A 136 -7.52 -14.19 -10.17
CA GLY A 136 -6.88 -14.05 -11.48
C GLY A 136 -5.93 -12.84 -11.50
N GLY A 137 -5.09 -12.78 -12.53
CA GLY A 137 -4.19 -11.63 -12.77
C GLY A 137 -2.74 -11.87 -12.35
N PRO A 138 -1.84 -10.93 -12.68
CA PRO A 138 -0.41 -11.10 -12.44
C PRO A 138 -0.09 -11.15 -10.96
N GLU A 139 0.78 -12.06 -10.51
CA GLU A 139 1.27 -12.10 -9.12
C GLU A 139 2.19 -10.90 -8.80
N ARG A 140 2.90 -10.41 -9.81
CA ARG A 140 3.94 -9.39 -9.66
C ARG A 140 3.83 -8.34 -10.76
N THR A 141 4.14 -7.10 -10.40
CA THR A 141 4.33 -5.99 -11.33
C THR A 141 5.62 -5.24 -10.97
N THR A 142 6.02 -4.28 -11.80
CA THR A 142 7.25 -3.52 -11.58
C THR A 142 7.00 -2.04 -11.83
N LEU A 143 7.48 -1.22 -10.90
CA LEU A 143 7.61 0.21 -11.09
C LEU A 143 9.08 0.53 -11.34
N SER A 144 9.35 1.25 -12.43
CA SER A 144 10.69 1.69 -12.78
C SER A 144 10.68 3.11 -13.29
N VAL A 145 11.83 3.77 -13.18
CA VAL A 145 12.06 5.03 -13.89
C VAL A 145 11.97 4.76 -15.40
N ALA A 146 11.39 5.71 -16.14
CA ALA A 146 11.48 5.72 -17.59
C ALA A 146 12.94 5.58 -18.03
N ALA A 147 13.23 4.71 -19.00
CA ALA A 147 14.56 4.70 -19.60
C ALA A 147 14.81 6.07 -20.24
N ASP A 148 15.74 6.85 -19.65
CA ASP A 148 16.26 8.03 -20.30
C ASP A 148 17.16 7.59 -21.46
N VAL A 149 17.08 8.32 -22.57
CA VAL A 149 18.06 8.21 -23.67
C VAL A 149 19.45 8.74 -23.26
N ASP A 150 19.53 9.42 -22.11
CA ASP A 150 20.78 9.89 -21.50
C ASP A 150 21.41 8.81 -20.60
N THR A 151 22.56 8.31 -21.04
CA THR A 151 23.31 7.25 -20.37
C THR A 151 23.85 7.62 -18.98
N GLU A 152 24.07 8.91 -18.67
CA GLU A 152 24.55 9.30 -17.33
C GLU A 152 23.41 9.31 -16.30
N ARG A 153 22.23 9.83 -16.70
CA ARG A 153 21.02 9.80 -15.86
C ARG A 153 20.51 8.37 -15.66
N ALA A 154 20.63 7.53 -16.69
CA ALA A 154 20.32 6.10 -16.59
C ALA A 154 21.22 5.36 -15.56
N ARG A 155 22.52 5.67 -15.49
CA ARG A 155 23.46 5.04 -14.53
C ARG A 155 23.22 5.43 -13.07
N ARG A 156 22.61 6.60 -12.83
CA ARG A 156 22.25 7.08 -11.48
C ARG A 156 20.81 6.75 -11.09
N SER A 157 20.01 6.21 -12.02
CA SER A 157 18.61 5.90 -11.78
C SER A 157 18.48 4.69 -10.84
N PRO A 158 17.57 4.74 -9.86
CA PRO A 158 17.31 3.58 -9.02
C PRO A 158 16.80 2.41 -9.85
N GLY A 159 17.17 1.20 -9.43
CA GLY A 159 16.68 -0.03 -10.04
C GLY A 159 15.16 -0.19 -9.90
N PRO A 160 14.53 -1.06 -10.71
CA PRO A 160 13.11 -1.32 -10.63
C PRO A 160 12.69 -1.86 -9.26
N VAL A 161 11.54 -1.42 -8.75
CA VAL A 161 10.87 -2.00 -7.59
C VAL A 161 9.86 -3.03 -8.08
N ARG A 162 9.97 -4.25 -7.58
CA ARG A 162 9.02 -5.32 -7.86
C ARG A 162 7.95 -5.34 -6.78
N PHE A 163 6.70 -5.22 -7.18
CA PHE A 163 5.55 -5.33 -6.29
C PHE A 163 4.96 -6.72 -6.40
N ARG A 164 4.62 -7.31 -5.26
CA ARG A 164 3.56 -8.32 -5.16
C ARG A 164 2.24 -7.58 -5.30
N THR A 165 1.51 -7.87 -6.38
CA THR A 165 0.26 -7.16 -6.71
C THR A 165 -0.84 -7.52 -5.72
N ARG A 166 -1.94 -6.79 -5.77
CA ARG A 166 -3.18 -7.13 -5.06
C ARG A 166 -3.62 -8.58 -5.28
N ALA A 167 -3.64 -9.04 -6.52
CA ALA A 167 -3.89 -10.46 -6.83
C ALA A 167 -2.78 -11.40 -6.33
N GLY A 168 -1.53 -10.94 -6.27
CA GLY A 168 -0.38 -11.70 -5.79
C GLY A 168 -0.41 -12.00 -4.30
N TRP A 169 -0.85 -11.07 -3.46
CA TRP A 169 -0.98 -11.27 -2.01
C TRP A 169 -2.39 -11.70 -1.57
N GLY A 170 -3.35 -11.69 -2.49
CA GLY A 170 -4.69 -12.23 -2.30
C GLY A 170 -5.67 -11.22 -1.71
N ALA A 171 -5.70 -10.02 -2.30
CA ALA A 171 -6.65 -8.96 -1.96
C ALA A 171 -8.08 -9.40 -2.22
N ASP A 172 -8.90 -9.39 -1.17
CA ASP A 172 -10.34 -9.57 -1.28
C ASP A 172 -11.03 -8.35 -1.86
N GLU A 173 -10.99 -8.23 -3.19
CA GLU A 173 -11.51 -7.07 -3.92
C GLU A 173 -13.01 -6.84 -3.68
N SER A 174 -13.78 -7.83 -3.18
CA SER A 174 -15.18 -7.60 -2.83
C SER A 174 -15.35 -6.61 -1.67
N LEU A 175 -14.32 -6.42 -0.83
CA LEU A 175 -14.37 -5.45 0.28
C LEU A 175 -14.35 -3.99 -0.19
N ARG A 176 -14.06 -3.74 -1.47
CA ARG A 176 -14.11 -2.39 -2.07
C ARG A 176 -15.52 -1.94 -2.42
N PHE A 177 -16.49 -2.84 -2.47
CA PHE A 177 -17.80 -2.55 -3.02
C PHE A 177 -18.89 -2.75 -1.97
N ASP A 178 -19.93 -1.93 -2.04
CA ASP A 178 -21.18 -2.19 -1.31
C ASP A 178 -22.01 -3.30 -1.97
N GLU A 179 -23.17 -3.61 -1.40
CA GLU A 179 -24.08 -4.65 -1.90
C GLU A 179 -24.64 -4.35 -3.30
N ASP A 180 -24.71 -3.06 -3.67
CA ASP A 180 -25.17 -2.58 -4.98
C ASP A 180 -24.02 -2.56 -6.02
N GLY A 181 -22.79 -2.87 -5.61
CA GLY A 181 -21.61 -2.89 -6.46
C GLY A 181 -20.95 -1.52 -6.66
N ASN A 182 -21.30 -0.51 -5.87
CA ASN A 182 -20.65 0.80 -5.91
C ASN A 182 -19.31 0.74 -5.18
N ASP A 183 -18.28 1.37 -5.76
CA ASP A 183 -16.98 1.50 -5.09
C ASP A 183 -17.11 2.41 -3.86
N LEU A 184 -16.92 1.82 -2.67
CA LEU A 184 -17.00 2.50 -1.38
C LEU A 184 -15.98 3.64 -1.29
N TRP A 185 -14.87 3.53 -2.03
CA TRP A 185 -13.80 4.52 -2.08
C TRP A 185 -13.26 4.66 -3.49
N ALA A 186 -14.01 5.38 -4.33
CA ALA A 186 -13.58 5.70 -5.69
C ALA A 186 -12.19 6.36 -5.72
N PRO A 187 -11.28 5.95 -6.63
CA PRO A 187 -9.97 6.57 -6.78
C PRO A 187 -10.05 8.05 -7.18
N VAL A 188 -9.34 8.90 -6.44
CA VAL A 188 -9.10 10.31 -6.77
C VAL A 188 -7.60 10.53 -6.82
N PHE A 189 -7.09 11.34 -7.75
CA PHE A 189 -5.66 11.46 -7.99
C PHE A 189 -5.15 12.89 -7.92
N HIS A 190 -4.05 13.07 -7.18
CA HIS A 190 -3.40 14.37 -7.00
C HIS A 190 -1.91 14.27 -7.34
N ARG A 191 -1.36 15.37 -7.85
CA ARG A 191 0.09 15.48 -8.13
C ARG A 191 0.86 15.31 -6.81
N VAL A 192 1.80 14.38 -6.77
CA VAL A 192 2.55 14.05 -5.54
C VAL A 192 3.39 15.25 -5.08
N GLN A 193 3.37 15.51 -3.79
CA GLN A 193 4.15 16.56 -3.11
C GLN A 193 5.16 15.99 -2.11
N LEU A 194 4.87 14.84 -1.50
CA LEU A 194 5.67 14.25 -0.42
C LEU A 194 5.41 12.75 -0.27
N LEU A 195 6.30 12.07 0.46
CA LEU A 195 6.20 10.67 0.84
C LEU A 195 6.25 10.56 2.38
N THR A 196 5.38 9.73 2.96
CA THR A 196 5.34 9.51 4.41
C THR A 196 5.58 8.04 4.76
N VAL A 197 6.48 7.77 5.70
CA VAL A 197 6.79 6.43 6.18
C VAL A 197 6.01 6.09 7.44
N HIS A 198 5.48 4.86 7.47
CA HIS A 198 4.64 4.29 8.52
C HIS A 198 5.18 2.94 9.01
N HIS A 199 4.62 2.47 10.13
CA HIS A 199 4.63 1.07 10.52
C HIS A 199 3.19 0.59 10.77
N THR A 200 2.97 -0.72 10.82
CA THR A 200 1.64 -1.27 11.17
C THR A 200 1.38 -1.28 12.67
N ALA A 201 2.39 -0.98 13.51
CA ALA A 201 2.33 -1.06 14.97
C ALA A 201 1.83 -2.42 15.49
N MET A 202 2.25 -3.47 14.80
CA MET A 202 1.76 -4.83 15.04
C MET A 202 2.87 -5.84 14.76
N ALA A 203 3.03 -6.79 15.68
CA ALA A 203 3.88 -7.95 15.44
C ALA A 203 3.43 -8.74 14.21
N THR A 204 4.37 -9.12 13.35
CA THR A 204 4.14 -9.93 12.15
C THR A 204 4.23 -11.42 12.44
N THR A 205 3.67 -12.23 11.54
CA THR A 205 3.86 -13.69 11.49
C THR A 205 4.87 -14.05 10.40
N ASP A 206 5.13 -15.34 10.18
CA ASP A 206 5.93 -15.81 9.03
C ASP A 206 5.14 -15.77 7.70
N ASP A 207 3.80 -15.65 7.74
CA ASP A 207 2.98 -15.39 6.55
C ASP A 207 2.66 -13.90 6.45
N HIS A 208 3.63 -13.13 5.97
CA HIS A 208 3.50 -11.68 5.79
C HIS A 208 2.36 -11.28 4.84
N ALA A 209 1.99 -12.14 3.88
CA ALA A 209 0.84 -11.86 3.02
C ALA A 209 -0.48 -11.98 3.79
N ALA A 210 -0.59 -12.90 4.75
CA ALA A 210 -1.72 -12.94 5.68
C ALA A 210 -1.78 -11.68 6.54
N ASP A 211 -0.64 -11.18 7.00
CA ASP A 211 -0.57 -9.92 7.76
C ASP A 211 -1.10 -8.74 6.92
N VAL A 212 -0.70 -8.63 5.65
CA VAL A 212 -1.25 -7.63 4.72
C VAL A 212 -2.76 -7.79 4.54
N ARG A 213 -3.27 -9.02 4.39
CA ARG A 213 -4.72 -9.27 4.30
C ARG A 213 -5.46 -8.87 5.59
N GLY A 214 -4.85 -9.08 6.76
CA GLY A 214 -5.37 -8.61 8.04
C GLY A 214 -5.49 -7.10 8.13
N VAL A 215 -4.41 -6.38 7.75
CA VAL A 215 -4.41 -4.90 7.66
C VAL A 215 -5.46 -4.41 6.65
N TYR A 216 -5.57 -5.09 5.51
CA TYR A 216 -6.56 -4.76 4.49
C TYR A 216 -8.00 -4.92 5.01
N ARG A 217 -8.32 -6.07 5.61
CA ARG A 217 -9.65 -6.33 6.20
C ARG A 217 -10.00 -5.29 7.27
N TYR A 218 -9.05 -5.00 8.14
CA TYR A 218 -9.19 -3.99 9.18
C TYR A 218 -9.57 -2.61 8.61
N HIS A 219 -8.82 -2.10 7.64
CA HIS A 219 -9.12 -0.80 7.03
C HIS A 219 -10.40 -0.82 6.19
N ALA A 220 -10.53 -1.80 5.30
CA ALA A 220 -11.60 -1.82 4.31
C ALA A 220 -12.97 -2.07 4.96
N ALA A 221 -13.06 -3.05 5.87
CA ALA A 221 -14.32 -3.48 6.45
C ALA A 221 -14.53 -2.97 7.87
N GLU A 222 -13.57 -3.18 8.78
CA GLU A 222 -13.78 -2.88 10.20
C GLU A 222 -13.81 -1.36 10.48
N LEU A 223 -13.00 -0.59 9.77
CA LEU A 223 -13.08 0.88 9.73
C LEU A 223 -14.00 1.41 8.63
N GLY A 224 -14.51 0.53 7.75
CA GLY A 224 -15.47 0.87 6.69
C GLY A 224 -14.91 1.78 5.60
N TRP A 225 -13.59 1.75 5.35
CA TRP A 225 -12.99 2.62 4.33
C TRP A 225 -13.17 2.11 2.92
N GLY A 226 -13.43 0.81 2.72
CA GLY A 226 -13.49 0.17 1.41
C GLY A 226 -12.12 -0.20 0.82
N ASP A 227 -11.00 0.35 1.31
CA ASP A 227 -9.68 -0.11 0.87
C ASP A 227 -8.59 0.06 1.94
N ILE A 228 -7.41 -0.51 1.70
CA ILE A 228 -6.23 -0.33 2.55
C ILE A 228 -5.74 1.12 2.49
N GLY A 229 -5.44 1.72 3.65
CA GLY A 229 -5.03 3.12 3.76
C GLY A 229 -3.60 3.44 3.31
N TYR A 230 -2.77 2.45 2.97
CA TYR A 230 -1.38 2.65 2.54
C TYR A 230 -1.22 2.38 1.03
N HIS A 231 -0.30 3.09 0.36
CA HIS A 231 -0.01 2.85 -1.05
C HIS A 231 0.90 1.64 -1.24
N VAL A 232 1.88 1.51 -0.35
CA VAL A 232 2.91 0.47 -0.40
C VAL A 232 3.07 -0.11 0.99
N LEU A 233 3.18 -1.44 1.08
CA LEU A 233 3.59 -2.13 2.31
C LEU A 233 4.89 -2.90 2.06
N ILE A 234 5.73 -3.03 3.08
CA ILE A 234 7.01 -3.75 3.00
C ILE A 234 7.13 -4.67 4.20
N ASP A 235 7.35 -5.96 3.97
CA ASP A 235 7.48 -6.94 5.04
C ASP A 235 8.92 -7.07 5.59
N PRO A 236 9.13 -7.81 6.69
CA PRO A 236 10.45 -8.09 7.26
C PRO A 236 11.45 -8.74 6.28
N ASP A 237 11.00 -9.42 5.25
CA ASP A 237 11.86 -10.00 4.20
C ASP A 237 12.18 -9.03 3.06
N GLY A 238 11.61 -7.82 3.11
CA GLY A 238 11.78 -6.77 2.11
C GLY A 238 10.91 -6.94 0.87
N VAL A 239 9.91 -7.84 0.89
CA VAL A 239 8.91 -7.95 -0.18
C VAL A 239 8.03 -6.71 -0.15
N VAL A 240 7.83 -6.11 -1.32
CA VAL A 240 7.01 -4.90 -1.50
C VAL A 240 5.63 -5.30 -2.00
N TYR A 241 4.59 -4.85 -1.32
CA TYR A 241 3.19 -5.13 -1.61
C TYR A 241 2.49 -3.89 -2.16
N GLU A 242 1.70 -4.09 -3.20
CA GLU A 242 0.76 -3.09 -3.70
C GLU A 242 -0.40 -2.93 -2.72
N GLY A 243 -0.58 -1.72 -2.18
CA GLY A 243 -1.66 -1.38 -1.25
C GLY A 243 -2.91 -0.86 -1.97
N ARG A 244 -3.25 0.41 -1.72
CA ARG A 244 -4.44 1.11 -2.23
C ARG A 244 -4.63 0.90 -3.73
N HIS A 245 -5.82 0.44 -4.12
CA HIS A 245 -6.15 0.24 -5.52
C HIS A 245 -6.06 1.56 -6.30
N SER A 246 -5.27 1.58 -7.36
CA SER A 246 -4.97 2.78 -8.18
C SER A 246 -5.54 2.72 -9.60
N GLY A 247 -6.33 1.69 -9.92
CA GLY A 247 -6.95 1.50 -11.22
C GLY A 247 -6.53 0.19 -11.90
N PRO A 248 -7.08 -0.09 -13.10
CA PRO A 248 -6.89 -1.36 -13.79
C PRO A 248 -5.64 -1.42 -14.68
N ASP A 249 -4.87 -0.33 -14.80
CA ASP A 249 -3.72 -0.25 -15.71
C ASP A 249 -2.48 -1.00 -15.23
N GLY A 250 -2.50 -1.48 -13.98
CA GLY A 250 -1.42 -2.26 -13.37
C GLY A 250 -0.20 -1.44 -12.98
N VAL A 251 -0.33 -0.12 -12.85
CA VAL A 251 0.72 0.78 -12.33
C VAL A 251 0.41 1.13 -10.87
N PRO A 252 1.06 0.47 -9.88
CA PRO A 252 0.80 0.75 -8.47
C PRO A 252 0.96 2.24 -8.15
N VAL A 253 0.16 2.74 -7.21
CA VAL A 253 0.17 4.11 -6.67
C VAL A 253 -0.40 5.17 -7.61
N PHE A 254 -0.25 5.06 -8.93
CA PHE A 254 -0.47 6.18 -9.86
C PHE A 254 -1.65 5.98 -10.82
N SER A 255 -2.21 7.07 -11.36
CA SER A 255 -3.30 7.03 -12.37
C SER A 255 -2.85 6.59 -13.78
N GLY A 256 -1.71 5.91 -13.87
CA GLY A 256 -0.96 5.71 -15.12
C GLY A 256 0.53 5.86 -14.91
N ARG A 257 1.27 5.77 -16.03
CA ARG A 257 2.73 5.88 -16.01
C ARG A 257 3.17 7.25 -15.44
N PRO A 258 3.90 7.27 -14.31
CA PRO A 258 4.33 8.52 -13.70
C PRO A 258 5.39 9.24 -14.54
N TRP A 259 5.35 10.57 -14.52
CA TRP A 259 6.36 11.42 -15.12
C TRP A 259 6.88 12.41 -14.08
N PRO A 260 8.21 12.66 -14.01
CA PRO A 260 8.77 13.61 -13.06
C PRO A 260 8.09 14.98 -13.18
N GLY A 261 7.56 15.47 -12.06
CA GLY A 261 6.86 16.74 -11.99
C GLY A 261 5.37 16.72 -12.37
N ASP A 262 4.80 15.59 -12.79
CA ASP A 262 3.35 15.43 -13.04
C ASP A 262 2.80 14.05 -12.61
N ALA A 263 3.58 13.25 -11.89
CA ALA A 263 3.10 11.99 -11.33
C ALA A 263 1.94 12.25 -10.36
N ARG A 264 0.81 11.57 -10.59
CA ARG A 264 -0.42 11.70 -9.79
C ARG A 264 -0.71 10.40 -9.06
N SER A 265 -0.65 10.43 -7.73
CA SER A 265 -0.98 9.27 -6.90
C SER A 265 -2.47 9.23 -6.58
N VAL A 266 -3.01 8.02 -6.43
CA VAL A 266 -4.33 7.83 -5.82
C VAL A 266 -4.32 8.39 -4.40
N THR A 267 -5.44 8.89 -3.90
CA THR A 267 -5.60 9.24 -2.48
C THR A 267 -5.80 7.97 -1.65
N ALA A 268 -5.00 7.85 -0.58
CA ALA A 268 -5.17 6.82 0.45
C ALA A 268 -5.52 7.47 1.81
N GLY A 269 -5.35 6.76 2.94
CA GLY A 269 -5.97 7.10 4.23
C GLY A 269 -5.01 6.97 5.42
N HIS A 270 -3.74 7.31 5.21
CA HIS A 270 -2.66 7.05 6.15
C HIS A 270 -2.21 8.25 6.99
N VAL A 271 -2.44 9.49 6.54
CA VAL A 271 -2.21 10.71 7.35
C VAL A 271 -3.45 11.59 7.25
N TYR A 272 -4.35 11.51 8.22
CA TYR A 272 -5.60 12.26 8.21
C TYR A 272 -5.37 13.78 8.05
N GLY A 273 -6.05 14.42 7.09
CA GLY A 273 -5.88 15.83 6.72
C GLY A 273 -4.67 16.13 5.80
N TYR A 274 -3.83 15.13 5.56
CA TYR A 274 -2.62 15.22 4.73
C TYR A 274 -2.53 14.04 3.74
N ASN A 275 -3.65 13.40 3.41
CA ASN A 275 -3.67 12.23 2.54
C ASN A 275 -3.48 12.60 1.06
N HIS A 276 -4.11 13.70 0.65
CA HIS A 276 -4.08 14.13 -0.74
C HIS A 276 -2.66 14.53 -1.15
N ALA A 277 -2.20 14.09 -2.33
CA ALA A 277 -0.84 14.34 -2.83
C ALA A 277 0.32 13.78 -1.97
N ASN A 278 0.03 12.90 -1.00
CA ASN A 278 1.00 12.28 -0.11
C ASN A 278 1.03 10.76 -0.31
N VAL A 279 2.20 10.17 -0.59
CA VAL A 279 2.33 8.73 -0.76
C VAL A 279 2.84 8.07 0.52
N GLY A 280 1.96 7.32 1.18
CA GLY A 280 2.29 6.48 2.34
C GLY A 280 2.94 5.14 2.01
N VAL A 281 4.12 4.89 2.58
CA VAL A 281 4.85 3.61 2.56
C VAL A 281 4.89 3.04 3.98
N CYS A 282 4.35 1.84 4.19
CA CYS A 282 4.22 1.25 5.52
C CYS A 282 5.10 0.00 5.66
N LEU A 283 5.87 -0.06 6.74
CA LEU A 283 6.62 -1.25 7.12
C LEU A 283 5.72 -2.16 7.99
N LEU A 284 5.62 -3.46 7.66
CA LEU A 284 4.95 -4.43 8.53
C LEU A 284 5.83 -4.68 9.75
N GLY A 285 5.29 -4.39 10.93
CA GLY A 285 5.97 -4.56 12.21
C GLY A 285 5.58 -3.52 13.24
N ASP A 286 6.08 -3.71 14.45
CA ASP A 286 6.13 -2.73 15.50
C ASP A 286 7.60 -2.32 15.72
N PHE A 287 7.86 -1.02 15.67
CA PHE A 287 9.20 -0.45 15.77
C PHE A 287 9.30 0.59 16.89
N THR A 288 8.39 0.50 17.86
CA THR A 288 8.42 1.31 19.06
C THR A 288 9.71 1.05 19.83
N ASP A 289 10.07 -0.22 20.03
CA ASP A 289 11.27 -0.64 20.79
C ASP A 289 12.30 -1.44 19.97
N ALA A 290 12.05 -1.64 18.67
CA ALA A 290 12.92 -2.39 17.76
C ALA A 290 13.11 -1.66 16.44
N LEU A 291 14.20 -1.96 15.72
CA LEU A 291 14.39 -1.46 14.37
C LEU A 291 13.80 -2.44 13.34
N PRO A 292 13.36 -1.96 12.16
CA PRO A 292 13.04 -2.83 11.04
C PRO A 292 14.23 -3.70 10.65
N THR A 293 13.97 -4.88 10.08
CA THR A 293 15.04 -5.76 9.59
C THR A 293 15.87 -5.04 8.52
N ARG A 294 17.11 -5.49 8.31
CA ARG A 294 17.96 -4.90 7.28
C ARG A 294 17.34 -5.01 5.88
N ALA A 295 16.68 -6.12 5.58
CA ALA A 295 15.99 -6.34 4.31
C ALA A 295 14.83 -5.34 4.12
N ALA A 296 14.00 -5.13 5.14
CA ALA A 296 12.93 -4.13 5.11
C ALA A 296 13.48 -2.70 4.92
N GLN A 297 14.57 -2.34 5.63
CA GLN A 297 15.21 -1.04 5.47
C GLN A 297 15.80 -0.84 4.06
N ASP A 298 16.48 -1.84 3.51
CA ASP A 298 17.06 -1.79 2.17
C ASP A 298 15.96 -1.66 1.10
N SER A 299 14.87 -2.39 1.26
CA SER A 299 13.69 -2.32 0.39
C SER A 299 12.99 -0.98 0.48
N LEU A 300 12.79 -0.42 1.69
CA LEU A 300 12.23 0.91 1.89
C LEU A 300 13.05 1.98 1.17
N VAL A 301 14.38 1.96 1.30
CA VAL A 301 15.25 2.91 0.60
C VAL A 301 15.12 2.76 -0.93
N ALA A 302 15.04 1.53 -1.44
CA ALA A 302 14.84 1.29 -2.87
C ALA A 302 13.49 1.84 -3.37
N VAL A 303 12.41 1.58 -2.64
CA VAL A 303 11.06 2.10 -2.91
C VAL A 303 11.05 3.63 -2.92
N LEU A 304 11.56 4.27 -1.87
CA LEU A 304 11.57 5.73 -1.76
C LEU A 304 12.42 6.37 -2.86
N ARG A 305 13.58 5.79 -3.22
CA ARG A 305 14.39 6.29 -4.34
C ARG A 305 13.62 6.23 -5.66
N VAL A 306 12.95 5.12 -5.96
CA VAL A 306 12.13 5.00 -7.18
C VAL A 306 10.99 6.00 -7.16
N LEU A 307 10.25 6.11 -6.05
CA LEU A 307 9.15 7.07 -5.91
C LEU A 307 9.63 8.51 -6.12
N CYS A 308 10.73 8.92 -5.48
CA CYS A 308 11.34 10.24 -5.71
C CYS A 308 11.72 10.44 -7.19
N ALA A 309 12.37 9.45 -7.80
CA ALA A 309 12.78 9.54 -9.20
C ALA A 309 11.60 9.65 -10.18
N VAL A 310 10.53 8.88 -9.99
CA VAL A 310 9.36 8.91 -10.89
C VAL A 310 8.47 10.12 -10.66
N THR A 311 8.45 10.67 -9.45
CA THR A 311 7.69 11.89 -9.11
C THR A 311 8.47 13.16 -9.36
N GLY A 312 9.80 13.09 -9.44
CA GLY A 312 10.69 14.24 -9.53
C GLY A 312 10.89 14.97 -8.20
N LEU A 313 10.58 14.33 -7.08
CA LEU A 313 10.77 14.88 -5.74
C LEU A 313 12.25 14.79 -5.32
N ASP A 314 12.77 15.86 -4.71
CA ASP A 314 14.08 15.86 -4.07
C ASP A 314 13.94 15.29 -2.64
N PRO A 315 14.53 14.10 -2.36
CA PRO A 315 14.38 13.46 -1.05
C PRO A 315 14.93 14.27 0.13
N ALA A 316 15.78 15.27 -0.12
CA ALA A 316 16.38 16.11 0.91
C ALA A 316 15.74 17.51 1.01
N ALA A 317 14.69 17.78 0.23
CA ALA A 317 14.06 19.10 0.22
C ALA A 317 13.07 19.28 1.37
N GLU A 318 13.17 20.44 2.03
CA GLU A 318 12.08 21.05 2.77
C GLU A 318 11.03 21.56 1.78
N ILE A 319 9.76 21.38 2.12
CA ILE A 319 8.62 21.75 1.29
C ILE A 319 7.61 22.56 2.08
N THR A 320 6.71 23.23 1.35
CA THR A 320 5.42 23.63 1.91
C THR A 320 4.36 22.74 1.28
N TYR A 321 3.84 21.79 2.06
CA TYR A 321 2.67 21.01 1.65
C TYR A 321 1.48 21.96 1.48
N VAL A 322 0.81 21.86 0.35
CA VAL A 322 -0.45 22.54 0.10
C VAL A 322 -1.55 21.49 0.01
N ASN A 323 -2.48 21.49 0.96
CA ASN A 323 -3.62 20.59 0.92
C ASN A 323 -4.45 20.90 -0.35
N PRO A 324 -4.61 19.95 -1.29
CA PRO A 324 -5.31 20.18 -2.56
C PRO A 324 -6.76 20.62 -2.43
N ASP A 325 -7.43 20.29 -1.32
CA ASP A 325 -8.85 20.56 -1.13
C ASP A 325 -9.08 21.87 -0.39
N THR A 326 -8.27 22.14 0.63
CA THR A 326 -8.46 23.31 1.51
C THR A 326 -7.52 24.48 1.21
N GLY A 327 -6.44 24.24 0.47
CA GLY A 327 -5.37 25.22 0.23
C GLY A 327 -4.51 25.52 1.47
N ALA A 328 -4.74 24.82 2.59
CA ALA A 328 -3.94 24.96 3.80
C ALA A 328 -2.45 24.67 3.51
N ARG A 329 -1.56 25.47 4.11
CA ARG A 329 -0.12 25.43 3.86
C ARG A 329 0.60 25.02 5.12
N THR A 330 1.35 23.91 5.07
CA THR A 330 2.09 23.38 6.21
C THR A 330 3.54 23.12 5.79
N PRO A 331 4.55 23.69 6.47
CA PRO A 331 5.94 23.35 6.21
C PRO A 331 6.23 21.91 6.64
N GLY A 332 7.15 21.24 5.95
CA GLY A 332 7.58 19.90 6.30
C GLY A 332 8.68 19.42 5.35
N ASP A 333 8.99 18.13 5.41
CA ASP A 333 9.99 17.51 4.54
C ASP A 333 9.33 16.71 3.41
N THR A 334 10.06 16.55 2.30
CA THR A 334 9.64 15.66 1.21
C THR A 334 9.55 14.20 1.67
N LEU A 335 10.47 13.77 2.53
CA LEU A 335 10.47 12.46 3.18
C LEU A 335 10.19 12.63 4.66
N SER A 336 8.98 12.26 5.08
CA SER A 336 8.53 12.43 6.45
C SER A 336 8.18 11.12 7.12
N ARG A 337 8.18 11.14 8.44
CA ARG A 337 7.53 10.15 9.31
C ARG A 337 6.09 10.59 9.54
N HIS A 338 5.20 9.66 9.87
CA HIS A 338 3.82 10.02 10.22
C HIS A 338 3.77 11.04 11.38
N ARG A 339 4.59 10.84 12.41
CA ARG A 339 4.72 11.77 13.56
C ARG A 339 5.15 13.20 13.21
N ASP A 340 5.68 13.43 12.01
CA ASP A 340 6.06 14.79 11.58
C ASP A 340 4.81 15.61 11.17
N TRP A 341 3.66 14.97 10.99
CA TRP A 341 2.39 15.60 10.57
C TRP A 341 1.30 15.58 11.64
N LEU A 342 1.25 14.52 12.45
CA LEU A 342 0.20 14.29 13.45
C LEU A 342 0.80 13.78 14.76
N ALA A 343 0.07 13.95 15.87
CA ALA A 343 0.44 13.38 17.15
C ALA A 343 0.24 11.86 17.13
N THR A 344 1.33 11.12 16.91
CA THR A 344 1.36 9.66 16.84
C THR A 344 2.78 9.16 17.12
N GLU A 345 2.90 7.91 17.57
CA GLU A 345 4.19 7.23 17.67
C GLU A 345 4.65 6.61 16.35
N CYS A 346 3.85 6.64 15.29
CA CYS A 346 4.25 6.07 13.99
C CYS A 346 5.43 6.85 13.37
N PRO A 347 6.49 6.18 12.83
CA PRO A 347 6.63 4.76 12.53
C PRO A 347 7.36 3.92 13.61
N GLY A 348 7.15 4.23 14.89
CA GLY A 348 7.81 3.62 16.04
C GLY A 348 8.96 4.47 16.61
N ASN A 349 9.07 4.56 17.93
CA ASN A 349 10.05 5.40 18.63
C ASN A 349 11.50 5.06 18.30
N ALA A 350 11.88 3.77 18.35
CA ALA A 350 13.23 3.33 18.01
C ALA A 350 13.58 3.64 16.55
N PHE A 351 12.68 3.35 15.61
CA PHE A 351 12.94 3.62 14.20
C PHE A 351 12.94 5.12 13.86
N ALA A 352 12.03 5.89 14.46
CA ALA A 352 11.97 7.33 14.24
C ALA A 352 13.23 8.06 14.70
N ALA A 353 13.88 7.60 15.77
CA ALA A 353 15.14 8.16 16.27
C ALA A 353 16.29 8.00 15.26
N GLU A 354 16.30 6.90 14.50
CA GLU A 354 17.34 6.54 13.53
C GLU A 354 16.95 6.88 12.08
N PHE A 355 15.79 7.49 11.86
CA PHE A 355 15.17 7.66 10.53
C PHE A 355 16.06 8.42 9.55
N ASP A 356 16.73 9.48 10.00
CA ASP A 356 17.60 10.28 9.13
C ASP A 356 18.75 9.42 8.57
N ALA A 357 19.45 8.69 9.44
CA ALA A 357 20.58 7.84 9.06
C ALA A 357 20.16 6.60 8.26
N LEU A 358 19.07 5.94 8.66
CA LEU A 358 18.62 4.68 8.05
C LEU A 358 17.78 4.89 6.78
N VAL A 359 17.22 6.08 6.57
CA VAL A 359 16.33 6.39 5.45
C VAL A 359 16.80 7.63 4.69
N ARG A 360 16.69 8.84 5.25
CA ARG A 360 16.86 10.08 4.48
C ARG A 360 18.24 10.20 3.83
N ASP A 361 19.30 9.99 4.60
CA ASP A 361 20.69 10.02 4.14
C ASP A 361 20.93 8.99 3.03
N ARG A 362 20.40 7.78 3.24
CA ARG A 362 20.52 6.69 2.26
C ARG A 362 19.75 7.00 0.98
N VAL A 363 18.52 7.51 1.06
CA VAL A 363 17.73 7.87 -0.13
C VAL A 363 18.40 9.01 -0.89
N ALA A 364 18.88 10.05 -0.21
CA ALA A 364 19.59 11.18 -0.79
C ALA A 364 21.01 10.85 -1.33
N GLY A 365 21.52 9.64 -1.07
CA GLY A 365 22.87 9.24 -1.48
C GLY A 365 23.98 9.86 -0.62
N ARG A 366 23.65 10.33 0.58
CA ARG A 366 24.56 10.92 1.57
C ARG A 366 25.05 9.81 2.52
N GLY A 367 25.89 8.90 2.03
CA GLY A 367 26.54 7.89 2.88
C GLY A 367 27.88 8.40 3.42
N ARG A 368 28.17 8.17 4.72
CA ARG A 368 29.50 8.38 5.31
C ARG A 368 30.52 7.51 4.56
N GLY A 369 31.52 8.15 3.94
CA GLY A 369 32.68 7.47 3.35
C GLY A 369 33.56 6.80 4.39
#